data_AF-X1PK53-F1
#
_entry.id   AF-X1PK53-F1
#
_cell.length_a   1.000
_cell.length_b   1.000
_cell.length_c   1.000
_cell.angle_alpha   90.00
_cell.angle_beta   90.00
_cell.angle_gamma   90.00
#
_symmetry.space_group_name_H-M   'P 1'
#
loop_
_entity.id
_entity.type
_entity.pdbx_description
1 polymer ?
#
loop_
_entity_poly.entity_id
_entity_poly.type
_entity_poly.pdbx_seq_one_letter_code
_entity_poly.pdbx_strand_id
1 'polypeptide(L)'
;VEVGRPGIGARLHDVQKVTQAVAEIGAEFIPENPVTVWITDLKTGKLRDDILNEKVLSAIVEFAIPIDKLKITMEKLREVTKQLDTVCSVVSCAKVAPDGSMPTDPIFKELGITVRPNSKNNVGLGRPLFKFEEVK
;
A
#
# COMPACT_ATOMS: atom_id res chain seq x y z
N VAL A 1 -1.70 -1.64 0.29
CA VAL A 1 -3.10 -1.67 0.78
C VAL A 1 -3.89 -2.61 -0.11
N GLU A 2 -4.49 -3.66 0.45
CA GLU A 2 -5.24 -4.66 -0.31
C GLU A 2 -6.75 -4.44 -0.13
N VAL A 3 -7.48 -4.28 -1.23
CA VAL A 3 -8.91 -3.99 -1.28
C VAL A 3 -9.67 -5.24 -1.73
N GLY A 4 -10.75 -5.62 -1.04
CA GLY A 4 -11.64 -6.75 -1.39
C GLY A 4 -11.39 -8.08 -0.66
N ARG A 5 -10.32 -8.22 0.14
CA ARG A 5 -10.03 -9.43 0.94
C ARG A 5 -11.03 -9.59 2.10
N PRO A 6 -11.48 -10.80 2.52
CA PRO A 6 -11.06 -12.14 2.09
C PRO A 6 -11.89 -12.74 0.94
N GLY A 7 -12.28 -11.95 -0.05
CA GLY A 7 -13.08 -12.41 -1.19
C GLY A 7 -14.45 -11.74 -1.29
N ILE A 8 -14.65 -10.63 -0.56
CA ILE A 8 -15.82 -9.74 -0.72
C ILE A 8 -15.81 -9.13 -2.14
N GLY A 9 -14.62 -8.97 -2.73
CA GLY A 9 -14.43 -8.32 -4.02
C GLY A 9 -14.40 -6.80 -3.88
N ALA A 10 -13.99 -6.12 -4.94
CA ALA A 10 -13.99 -4.66 -5.02
C ALA A 10 -14.32 -4.22 -6.44
N ARG A 11 -14.82 -2.99 -6.59
CA ARG A 11 -14.82 -2.31 -7.89
C ARG A 11 -13.61 -1.38 -7.97
N LEU A 12 -13.12 -1.14 -9.18
CA LEU A 12 -11.90 -0.35 -9.36
C LEU A 12 -12.08 1.13 -8.98
N HIS A 13 -13.30 1.66 -8.91
CA HIS A 13 -13.55 2.96 -8.30
C HIS A 13 -13.22 3.00 -6.80
N ASP A 14 -13.36 1.90 -6.04
CA ASP A 14 -12.93 1.85 -4.64
C ASP A 14 -11.41 1.81 -4.53
N VAL A 15 -10.77 1.09 -5.46
CA VAL A 15 -9.30 1.10 -5.59
C VAL A 15 -8.80 2.50 -5.91
N GLN A 16 -9.50 3.24 -6.78
CA GLN A 16 -9.17 4.63 -7.10
C GLN A 16 -9.25 5.54 -5.87
N LYS A 17 -10.30 5.42 -5.03
CA LYS A 17 -10.38 6.22 -3.79
C LYS A 17 -9.11 6.03 -2.95
N VAL A 18 -8.61 4.79 -2.84
CA VAL A 18 -7.36 4.47 -2.12
C VAL A 18 -6.13 5.07 -2.82
N THR A 19 -5.98 4.90 -4.13
CA THR A 19 -4.82 5.45 -4.87
C THR A 19 -4.78 6.98 -4.80
N GLN A 20 -5.92 7.67 -4.95
CA GLN A 20 -5.99 9.12 -4.83
C GLN A 20 -5.62 9.59 -3.41
N ALA A 21 -6.15 8.91 -2.39
CA ALA A 21 -5.86 9.24 -0.99
C ALA A 21 -4.37 9.13 -0.65
N VAL A 22 -3.67 8.12 -1.19
CA VAL A 22 -2.21 7.97 -0.97
C VAL A 22 -1.39 8.86 -1.91
N ALA A 23 -1.91 9.25 -3.08
CA ALA A 23 -1.22 10.22 -3.92
C ALA A 23 -1.16 11.61 -3.28
N GLU A 24 -2.22 12.04 -2.58
CA GLU A 24 -2.28 13.34 -1.87
C GLU A 24 -1.21 13.50 -0.79
N ILE A 25 -0.77 12.40 -0.16
CA ILE A 25 0.32 12.41 0.83
C ILE A 25 1.71 12.32 0.18
N GLY A 26 1.77 12.26 -1.15
CA GLY A 26 3.00 12.10 -1.93
C GLY A 26 3.58 10.69 -1.85
N ALA A 27 2.74 9.67 -1.97
CA ALA A 27 3.19 8.29 -2.11
C ALA A 27 3.82 8.03 -3.48
N GLU A 28 4.82 7.16 -3.51
CA GLU A 28 5.49 6.71 -4.72
C GLU A 28 4.96 5.34 -5.12
N PHE A 29 4.18 5.25 -6.19
CA PHE A 29 3.62 3.98 -6.65
C PHE A 29 4.70 3.07 -7.23
N ILE A 30 4.65 1.79 -6.84
CA ILE A 30 5.62 0.78 -7.32
C ILE A 30 5.31 0.42 -8.77
N PRO A 31 6.22 0.64 -9.74
CA PRO A 31 5.96 0.41 -11.17
C PRO A 31 5.55 -1.03 -11.51
N GLU A 32 6.10 -2.01 -10.79
CA GLU A 32 5.86 -3.44 -11.01
C GLU A 32 4.52 -3.92 -10.45
N ASN A 33 3.82 -3.10 -9.66
CA ASN A 33 2.52 -3.46 -9.11
C ASN A 33 1.41 -3.37 -10.19
N PRO A 34 0.54 -4.39 -10.34
CA PRO A 34 -0.48 -4.40 -11.39
C PRO A 34 -1.45 -3.22 -11.37
N VAL A 35 -1.78 -2.67 -10.18
CA VAL A 35 -2.68 -1.52 -10.08
C VAL A 35 -2.01 -0.27 -10.65
N THR A 36 -0.70 -0.10 -10.43
CA THR A 36 0.07 1.05 -10.94
C THR A 36 -0.02 1.18 -12.46
N VAL A 37 -0.07 0.07 -13.19
CA VAL A 37 -0.19 0.03 -14.66
C VAL A 37 -1.50 0.67 -15.16
N TRP A 38 -2.51 0.77 -14.31
CA TRP A 38 -3.80 1.39 -14.64
C TRP A 38 -3.91 2.86 -14.20
N ILE A 39 -2.93 3.37 -13.45
CA ILE A 39 -2.90 4.77 -13.01
C ILE A 39 -2.45 5.65 -14.19
N THR A 40 -3.33 6.54 -14.63
CA THR A 40 -3.11 7.47 -15.73
C THR A 40 -2.34 8.73 -15.31
N ASP A 41 -2.45 9.10 -14.04
CA ASP A 41 -1.68 10.19 -13.43
C ASP A 41 -1.23 9.76 -12.03
N LEU A 42 0.07 9.52 -11.88
CA LEU A 42 0.68 9.09 -10.62
C LEU A 42 0.59 10.17 -9.53
N LYS A 43 0.55 11.46 -9.89
CA LYS A 43 0.45 12.56 -8.91
C LYS A 43 -0.93 12.64 -8.28
N THR A 44 -1.97 12.29 -9.05
CA THR A 44 -3.34 12.30 -8.54
C THR A 44 -3.81 10.93 -8.12
N GLY A 45 -3.11 9.85 -8.50
CA GLY A 45 -3.55 8.47 -8.29
C GLY A 45 -4.78 8.10 -9.12
N LYS A 46 -5.07 8.80 -10.22
CA LYS A 46 -6.27 8.58 -11.04
C LYS A 46 -6.11 7.33 -11.90
N LEU A 47 -7.03 6.37 -11.80
CA LEU A 47 -7.07 5.20 -12.69
C LEU A 47 -7.69 5.58 -14.04
N ARG A 48 -7.46 4.75 -15.06
CA ARG A 48 -8.14 4.88 -16.34
C ARG A 48 -9.67 4.78 -16.17
N ASP A 49 -10.40 5.64 -16.88
CA ASP A 49 -11.84 5.80 -16.66
C ASP A 49 -12.66 4.59 -17.16
N ASP A 50 -12.15 3.86 -18.16
CA ASP A 50 -12.81 2.73 -18.82
C ASP A 50 -12.93 1.47 -17.94
N ILE A 51 -12.17 1.39 -16.84
CA ILE A 51 -12.18 0.19 -15.96
C ILE A 51 -12.84 0.43 -14.61
N LEU A 52 -13.24 1.65 -14.26
CA LEU A 52 -13.65 1.99 -12.89
C LEU A 52 -14.84 1.16 -12.38
N ASN A 53 -15.69 0.68 -13.28
CA ASN A 53 -16.83 -0.16 -12.96
C ASN A 53 -16.53 -1.66 -13.03
N GLU A 54 -15.33 -2.10 -13.40
CA GLU A 54 -14.97 -3.51 -13.40
C GLU A 54 -14.84 -4.06 -11.98
N LYS A 55 -15.22 -5.34 -11.80
CA LYS A 55 -15.12 -6.04 -10.51
C LYS A 55 -13.87 -6.91 -10.48
N VAL A 56 -13.12 -6.82 -9.39
CA VAL A 56 -11.96 -7.67 -9.08
C VAL A 56 -12.20 -8.46 -7.79
N LEU A 57 -11.56 -9.62 -7.66
CA LEU A 57 -11.60 -10.40 -6.42
C LEU A 57 -10.86 -9.69 -5.29
N SER A 58 -9.68 -9.16 -5.60
CA SER A 58 -8.96 -8.20 -4.79
C SER A 58 -7.97 -7.42 -5.66
N ALA A 59 -7.54 -6.26 -5.16
CA ALA A 59 -6.48 -5.47 -5.76
C ALA A 59 -5.56 -4.92 -4.68
N ILE A 60 -4.26 -4.96 -4.91
CA ILE A 60 -3.26 -4.43 -3.98
C ILE A 60 -2.68 -3.15 -4.57
N VAL A 61 -2.92 -2.03 -3.89
CA VAL A 61 -2.23 -0.76 -4.13
C VAL A 61 -0.90 -0.79 -3.40
N GLU A 62 0.21 -0.88 -4.11
CA GLU A 62 1.56 -0.86 -3.54
C GLU A 62 2.24 0.48 -3.80
N PHE A 63 2.83 1.04 -2.74
CA PHE A 63 3.50 2.32 -2.78
C PHE A 63 4.54 2.41 -1.67
N ALA A 64 5.53 3.27 -1.86
CA ALA A 64 6.50 3.69 -0.86
C ALA A 64 6.15 5.07 -0.31
N ILE A 65 6.51 5.28 0.96
CA ILE A 65 6.47 6.58 1.64
C ILE A 65 7.69 6.69 2.55
N PRO A 66 8.18 7.92 2.79
CA PRO A 66 9.05 8.21 3.91
C PRO A 66 8.43 7.78 5.26
N ILE A 67 9.24 7.30 6.19
CA ILE A 67 8.75 6.75 7.46
C ILE A 67 8.06 7.79 8.34
N ASP A 68 8.49 9.05 8.28
CA ASP A 68 7.88 10.20 8.96
C ASP A 68 6.45 10.49 8.46
N LYS A 69 6.12 10.05 7.24
CA LYS A 69 4.75 10.11 6.70
C LYS A 69 3.87 8.92 7.10
N LEU A 70 4.38 7.90 7.78
CA LEU A 70 3.58 6.72 8.13
C LEU A 70 2.34 7.09 8.96
N LYS A 71 2.47 8.00 9.92
CA LYS A 71 1.36 8.41 10.80
C LYS A 71 0.20 9.03 10.01
N ILE A 72 0.49 10.08 9.25
CA ILE A 72 -0.49 10.78 8.40
C ILE A 72 -1.08 9.81 7.35
N THR A 73 -0.29 8.87 6.83
CA THR A 73 -0.76 7.86 5.88
C THR A 73 -1.82 6.96 6.51
N MET A 74 -1.58 6.45 7.71
CA MET A 74 -2.54 5.58 8.40
C MET A 74 -3.83 6.33 8.76
N GLU A 75 -3.74 7.60 9.14
CA GLU A 75 -4.91 8.45 9.38
C GLU A 75 -5.71 8.67 8.09
N LYS A 76 -5.05 9.02 6.99
CA LYS A 76 -5.68 9.19 5.67
C LYS A 76 -6.34 7.92 5.17
N LEU A 77 -5.69 6.75 5.36
CA LEU A 77 -6.25 5.46 5.02
C LEU A 77 -7.49 5.13 5.87
N ARG A 78 -7.48 5.41 7.17
CA ARG A 78 -8.67 5.25 8.03
C ARG A 78 -9.84 6.12 7.55
N GLU A 79 -9.58 7.34 7.07
CA GLU A 79 -10.63 8.20 6.53
C GLU A 79 -11.17 7.67 5.20
N VAL A 80 -10.31 7.26 4.25
CA VAL A 80 -10.79 6.74 2.96
C VAL A 80 -11.58 5.45 3.11
N THR A 81 -11.26 4.60 4.11
CA THR A 81 -12.03 3.36 4.36
C THR A 81 -13.51 3.59 4.64
N LYS A 82 -13.90 4.76 5.14
CA LYS A 82 -15.31 5.12 5.42
C LYS A 82 -16.12 5.35 4.14
N GLN A 83 -15.45 5.50 3.00
CA GLN A 83 -16.04 5.82 1.71
C GLN A 83 -16.02 4.62 0.74
N LEU A 84 -15.47 3.48 1.15
CA LEU A 84 -15.37 2.30 0.31
C LEU A 84 -16.64 1.47 0.42
N ASP A 85 -17.12 0.94 -0.71
CA ASP A 85 -18.23 -0.02 -0.75
C ASP A 85 -17.74 -1.47 -0.57
N THR A 86 -16.54 -1.61 0.01
CA THR A 86 -15.82 -2.86 0.25
C THR A 86 -14.91 -2.71 1.47
N VAL A 87 -14.14 -3.75 1.78
CA VAL A 87 -13.18 -3.79 2.88
C VAL A 87 -11.75 -3.71 2.35
N CYS A 88 -10.82 -3.29 3.20
CA CYS A 88 -9.40 -3.37 2.89
C CYS A 88 -8.56 -3.80 4.09
N SER A 89 -7.40 -4.37 3.81
CA SER A 89 -6.34 -4.67 4.77
C SER A 89 -5.07 -3.89 4.43
N VAL A 90 -4.37 -3.42 5.46
CA VAL A 90 -3.10 -2.71 5.32
C VAL A 90 -1.95 -3.60 5.77
N VAL A 91 -0.87 -3.58 4.99
CA VAL A 91 0.39 -4.25 5.32
C VAL A 91 1.48 -3.20 5.18
N SER A 92 2.37 -3.13 6.16
CA SER A 92 3.59 -2.33 6.09
C SER A 92 4.78 -3.23 5.78
N CYS A 93 5.60 -2.82 4.82
CA CYS A 93 6.88 -3.44 4.51
C CYS A 93 7.98 -2.45 4.86
N ALA A 94 8.95 -2.87 5.67
CA ALA A 94 10.12 -2.07 6.02
C ALA A 94 11.32 -2.98 6.20
N LYS A 95 12.52 -2.41 6.03
CA LYS A 95 13.76 -3.11 6.34
C LYS A 95 13.86 -3.28 7.86
N VAL A 96 14.07 -4.52 8.30
CA VAL A 96 14.35 -4.83 9.71
C VAL A 96 15.64 -4.11 10.10
N ALA A 97 15.63 -3.44 11.25
CA ALA A 97 16.81 -2.76 11.77
C ALA A 97 17.90 -3.77 12.17
N PRO A 98 19.19 -3.37 12.26
CA PRO A 98 20.28 -4.28 12.63
C PRO A 98 20.11 -4.97 13.99
N ASP A 99 19.35 -4.38 14.91
CA ASP A 99 19.02 -4.94 16.22
C ASP A 99 17.81 -5.88 16.20
N GLY A 100 17.23 -6.13 15.02
CA GLY A 100 16.05 -6.97 14.84
C GLY A 100 14.72 -6.25 15.06
N SER A 101 14.74 -4.97 15.42
CA SER A 101 13.51 -4.19 15.62
C SER A 101 12.88 -3.78 14.29
N MET A 102 11.55 -3.61 14.31
CA MET A 102 10.81 -3.05 13.18
C MET A 102 10.66 -1.54 13.36
N PRO A 103 11.14 -0.71 12.42
CA PRO A 103 11.12 0.75 12.57
C PRO A 103 9.70 1.33 12.58
N THR A 104 8.71 0.57 12.08
CA THR A 104 7.30 0.98 12.04
C THR A 104 6.54 0.74 13.35
N ASP A 105 7.01 -0.18 14.20
CA ASP A 105 6.28 -0.63 15.39
C ASP A 105 6.02 0.47 16.42
N PRO A 106 6.98 1.38 16.74
CA PRO A 106 6.73 2.49 17.66
C PRO A 106 5.58 3.40 17.17
N ILE A 107 5.52 3.64 15.85
CA ILE A 107 4.50 4.50 15.23
C ILE A 107 3.13 3.82 15.28
N PHE A 108 3.06 2.51 14.98
CA PHE A 108 1.81 1.76 15.11
C PHE A 108 1.31 1.69 16.56
N LYS A 109 2.22 1.54 17.53
CA LYS A 109 1.89 1.57 18.94
C LYS A 109 1.29 2.92 19.36
N GLU A 110 1.87 4.03 18.92
CA GLU A 110 1.32 5.38 19.16
C GLU A 110 -0.09 5.53 18.57
N LEU A 111 -0.33 4.98 17.39
CA LEU A 111 -1.64 4.97 16.72
C LEU A 111 -2.65 3.98 17.31
N GLY A 112 -2.30 3.25 18.37
CA GLY A 112 -3.13 2.19 18.95
C GLY A 112 -3.40 1.03 17.99
N ILE A 113 -2.51 0.79 17.02
CA ILE A 113 -2.62 -0.30 16.05
C ILE A 113 -1.83 -1.50 16.56
N THR A 114 -2.53 -2.60 16.80
CA THR A 114 -1.90 -3.88 17.16
C THR A 114 -1.29 -4.54 15.92
N VAL A 115 0.04 -4.52 15.82
CA VAL A 115 0.79 -5.27 14.81
C VAL A 115 0.66 -6.77 15.08
N ARG A 116 0.42 -7.57 14.04
CA ARG A 116 0.31 -9.03 14.14
C ARG A 116 1.66 -9.68 13.82
N PRO A 117 2.03 -10.79 14.48
CA PRO A 117 3.33 -11.45 14.26
C PRO A 117 3.44 -12.14 12.89
N ASN A 118 2.32 -12.26 12.16
CA ASN A 118 2.26 -12.90 10.84
C ASN A 118 2.93 -12.02 9.78
N SER A 119 4.24 -12.18 9.63
CA SER A 119 5.07 -11.48 8.64
C SER A 119 5.59 -12.43 7.56
N LYS A 120 5.93 -11.85 6.40
CA LYS A 120 6.72 -12.51 5.36
C LYS A 120 8.06 -11.77 5.30
N ASN A 121 9.11 -12.43 5.76
CA ASN A 121 10.45 -11.84 5.79
C ASN A 121 11.25 -12.29 4.57
N ASN A 122 11.72 -11.32 3.78
CA ASN A 122 12.73 -11.58 2.78
C ASN A 122 14.10 -11.57 3.49
N VAL A 123 14.77 -12.73 3.51
CA VAL A 123 16.07 -12.92 4.16
C VAL A 123 17.27 -12.58 3.26
N GLY A 124 17.03 -12.11 2.03
CA GLY A 124 18.09 -11.61 1.15
C GLY A 124 19.07 -12.67 0.65
N LEU A 125 18.70 -13.96 0.66
CA LEU A 125 19.59 -15.05 0.23
C LEU A 125 19.82 -15.11 -1.29
N GLY A 126 19.05 -14.34 -2.06
CA GLY A 126 19.20 -14.26 -3.51
C GLY A 126 20.53 -13.61 -3.90
N ARG A 127 21.24 -14.24 -4.84
CA ARG A 127 22.40 -13.64 -5.53
C ARG A 127 21.95 -13.21 -6.91
N PRO A 128 21.49 -11.96 -7.08
CA PRO A 128 20.98 -11.55 -8.36
C PRO A 128 22.13 -11.50 -9.37
N LEU A 129 21.91 -12.08 -10.56
CA LEU A 129 22.86 -11.97 -11.68
C LEU A 129 22.90 -10.55 -12.25
N PHE A 130 21.92 -9.72 -11.90
CA PHE A 130 21.77 -8.31 -12.28
C PHE A 130 21.92 -7.41 -11.06
N LYS A 131 22.56 -6.23 -11.21
CA LYS A 131 22.64 -5.23 -10.15
C LYS A 131 21.40 -4.34 -10.22
N PHE A 132 20.47 -4.52 -9.28
CA PHE A 132 19.34 -3.62 -9.11
C PHE A 132 19.81 -2.32 -8.43
N GLU A 133 19.36 -1.17 -8.93
CA GLU A 133 19.54 0.10 -8.24
C GLU A 133 18.55 0.18 -7.06
N GLU A 134 18.98 0.72 -5.92
CA GLU A 134 18.05 0.98 -4.82
C GLU A 134 17.08 2.08 -5.25
N VAL A 135 15.78 1.78 -5.21
CA VAL A 135 14.74 2.80 -5.28
C VAL A 135 14.87 3.62 -3.99
N LYS A 136 15.21 4.91 -4.14
CA LYS A 136 15.45 5.85 -3.05
C LYS A 136 14.17 6.27 -2.37
#